data_AF-A0A246JHU7-F1
#
_entry.id   AF-A0A246JHU7-F1
#
_cell.length_a   1.000
_cell.length_b   1.000
_cell.length_c   1.000
_cell.angle_alpha   90.00
_cell.angle_beta   90.00
_cell.angle_gamma   90.00
#
_symmetry.space_group_name_H-M   'P 1'
#
loop_
_entity.id
_entity.type
_entity.pdbx_description
1 polymer ?
#
loop_
_entity_poly.entity_id
_entity_poly.type
_entity_poly.pdbx_seq_one_letter_code
_entity_poly.pdbx_strand_id
1 'polypeptide(L)' 'MSLLTVTEAAAPQFEVRFESLFDAGRAMCFPCDQQGHVDLDSLPMRARNNYLFARAMVGKDYLPPAVRGRNSH' A
#
# COMPACT_ATOMS: atom_id res chain seq x y z
N MET A 1 21.92 12.09 -27.09
CA MET A 1 22.02 11.04 -26.05
C MET A 1 21.59 11.65 -24.73
N SER A 2 20.43 11.26 -24.21
CA SER A 2 19.95 11.72 -22.90
C SER A 2 19.91 10.51 -21.97
N LEU A 3 20.86 10.45 -21.03
CA LEU A 3 20.84 9.50 -19.93
C LEU A 3 19.83 10.02 -18.90
N LEU A 4 18.60 9.52 -18.98
CA LEU A 4 17.69 9.56 -17.85
C LEU A 4 18.22 8.53 -16.86
N THR A 5 18.97 8.99 -15.87
CA THR A 5 19.19 8.24 -14.64
C THR A 5 17.82 8.05 -14.01
N VAL A 6 17.21 6.89 -14.25
CA VAL A 6 16.12 6.39 -13.42
C VAL A 6 16.73 6.30 -12.04
N THR A 7 16.42 7.27 -11.17
CA THR A 7 16.64 7.09 -9.74
C THR A 7 15.78 5.90 -9.39
N GLU A 8 16.42 4.74 -9.29
CA GLU A 8 15.82 3.49 -8.86
C GLU A 8 15.52 3.66 -7.38
N ALA A 9 14.48 4.45 -7.08
CA ALA A 9 13.86 4.46 -5.77
C ALA A 9 13.37 3.03 -5.59
N ALA A 10 14.19 2.23 -4.91
CA ALA A 10 13.97 0.81 -4.69
C ALA A 10 12.49 0.61 -4.37
N ALA A 11 11.79 -0.11 -5.25
CA ALA A 11 10.37 -0.30 -5.09
C ALA A 11 10.11 -0.82 -3.66
N PRO A 12 9.17 -0.23 -2.90
CA PRO A 12 8.96 -0.62 -1.52
C PRO A 12 8.76 -2.13 -1.46
N GLN A 13 9.59 -2.80 -0.66
CA GLN A 13 9.65 -4.27 -0.61
C GLN A 13 8.48 -4.85 0.18
N PHE A 14 7.77 -4.00 0.93
CA PHE A 14 6.63 -4.38 1.72
C PHE A 14 5.43 -3.49 1.38
N GLU A 15 4.25 -4.07 1.53
CA GLU A 15 2.99 -3.37 1.44
C GLU A 15 2.05 -3.74 2.59
N VAL A 16 1.28 -2.78 3.06
CA VAL A 16 0.08 -3.05 3.85
C VAL A 16 -1.08 -3.28 2.90
N ARG A 17 -1.70 -4.45 3.00
CA ARG A 17 -2.86 -4.81 2.19
C ARG A 17 -4.12 -4.88 3.05
N PHE A 18 -5.13 -4.13 2.62
CA PHE A 18 -6.50 -4.21 3.11
C PHE A 18 -7.30 -5.07 2.14
N GLU A 19 -7.51 -6.34 2.48
CA GLU A 19 -8.31 -7.25 1.66
C GLU A 19 -9.79 -6.98 1.87
N SER A 20 -10.57 -6.90 0.80
CA SER A 20 -12.02 -6.73 0.94
C SER A 20 -12.65 -8.02 1.46
N LEU A 21 -13.65 -7.88 2.32
CA LEU A 21 -14.46 -8.99 2.84
C LEU A 21 -15.37 -9.61 1.78
N PHE A 22 -15.75 -8.86 0.75
CA PHE A 22 -16.77 -9.26 -0.22
C PHE A 22 -16.20 -9.60 -1.59
N ASP A 23 -15.08 -9.00 -1.97
CA ASP A 23 -14.45 -9.20 -3.28
C ASP A 23 -12.93 -9.03 -3.19
N ALA A 24 -12.20 -10.16 -3.17
CA ALA A 24 -10.74 -10.17 -3.06
C ALA A 24 -10.02 -9.35 -4.16
N GLY A 25 -10.67 -9.08 -5.29
CA GLY A 25 -10.15 -8.22 -6.36
C GLY A 25 -10.14 -6.73 -6.04
N ARG A 26 -10.80 -6.29 -4.96
CA ARG A 26 -10.94 -4.88 -4.56
C ARG A 26 -10.07 -4.48 -3.37
N ALA A 27 -8.99 -5.23 -3.12
CA ALA A 27 -8.04 -4.91 -2.07
C ALA A 27 -7.34 -3.57 -2.34
N MET A 28 -7.00 -2.86 -1.26
CA MET A 28 -6.14 -1.67 -1.33
C MET A 28 -4.77 -1.99 -0.76
N CYS A 29 -3.72 -1.71 -1.52
CA CYS A 29 -2.33 -1.91 -1.11
C CYS A 29 -1.63 -0.55 -0.98
N PHE A 30 -0.84 -0.40 0.08
CA PHE A 30 -0.07 0.80 0.35
C PHE A 30 1.38 0.42 0.67
N PRO A 31 2.38 1.17 0.16
CA PRO A 31 3.77 0.91 0.47
C PRO A 31 4.04 1.09 1.97
N CYS A 32 4.85 0.22 2.54
CA CYS A 32 5.25 0.32 3.95
C CYS A 32 6.71 -0.12 4.16
N ASP A 33 7.21 0.16 5.36
CA ASP A 33 8.46 -0.43 5.85
C ASP A 33 8.27 -1.91 6.26
N GLN A 34 9.35 -2.57 6.67
CA GLN A 34 9.33 -3.96 7.13
C GLN A 34 8.46 -4.18 8.38
N GLN A 35 8.19 -3.13 9.16
CA GLN A 35 7.36 -3.16 10.37
C GLN A 35 5.88 -2.93 10.05
N GLY A 36 5.54 -2.59 8.79
CA GLY A 36 4.17 -2.29 8.37
C GLY A 36 3.78 -0.83 8.53
N HIS A 37 4.72 0.07 8.81
CA HIS A 37 4.44 1.50 8.88
C HIS A 37 4.31 2.09 7.48
N VAL A 38 3.15 2.68 7.22
CA VAL A 38 2.89 3.44 6.00
C VAL A 38 3.26 4.90 6.27
N ASP A 39 4.20 5.43 5.49
CA ASP A 39 4.53 6.85 5.52
C ASP A 39 3.45 7.66 4.79
N LEU A 40 2.52 8.23 5.57
CA LEU A 40 1.38 8.99 5.04
C LEU A 40 1.74 10.36 4.48
N ASP A 41 2.91 10.91 4.84
CA ASP A 41 3.34 12.22 4.38
C ASP A 41 4.04 12.11 3.03
N SER A 42 4.69 10.98 2.76
CA SER A 42 5.22 10.63 1.44
C SER A 42 4.15 10.14 0.45
N LEU A 43 2.93 9.82 0.91
CA LEU A 43 1.85 9.39 0.03
C LEU A 43 1.19 10.56 -0.73
N PRO A 44 0.84 10.38 -2.01
CA PRO A 44 -0.05 11.30 -2.72
C PRO A 44 -1.38 11.46 -1.97
N MET A 45 -1.97 12.66 -2.01
CA MET A 45 -3.20 12.98 -1.27
C MET A 45 -4.34 11.98 -1.48
N ARG A 46 -4.53 11.50 -2.71
CA ARG A 46 -5.54 10.47 -3.01
C ARG A 46 -5.24 9.13 -2.32
N ALA A 47 -3.98 8.70 -2.33
CA ALA A 47 -3.56 7.47 -1.67
C ALA A 47 -3.70 7.58 -0.14
N ARG A 48 -3.34 8.74 0.44
CA ARG A 48 -3.56 9.03 1.86
C ARG A 48 -5.03 8.94 2.25
N ASN A 49 -5.92 9.54 1.47
CA ASN A 49 -7.38 9.45 1.72
C ASN A 49 -7.89 8.01 1.62
N ASN A 50 -7.45 7.26 0.61
CA ASN A 50 -7.82 5.85 0.47
C ASN A 50 -7.32 5.01 1.66
N TYR A 51 -6.11 5.26 2.16
CA TYR A 51 -5.58 4.57 3.33
C TYR A 51 -6.43 4.84 4.58
N LEU A 52 -6.77 6.10 4.83
CA LEU A 52 -7.62 6.48 5.96
C LEU A 52 -9.02 5.89 5.84
N PHE A 53 -9.60 5.89 4.64
CA PHE A 53 -10.88 5.24 4.36
C PHE A 53 -10.82 3.72 4.63
N ALA A 54 -9.82 3.03 4.08
CA ALA A 54 -9.66 1.58 4.27
C ALA A 54 -9.51 1.23 5.75
N ARG A 55 -8.74 2.01 6.52
CA ARG A 55 -8.62 1.84 7.98
C ARG A 55 -9.93 2.03 8.73
N ALA A 56 -10.73 3.03 8.34
CA ALA A 56 -12.03 3.27 8.96
C ALA A 56 -13.05 2.15 8.67
N MET A 57 -12.86 1.44 7.55
CA MET A 57 -13.76 0.38 7.07
C MET A 57 -13.29 -1.04 7.44
N VAL A 58 -12.24 -1.18 8.25
CA VAL A 58 -11.83 -2.48 8.80
C VAL A 58 -12.94 -3.08 9.64
N GLY A 59 -13.24 -4.36 9.42
CA GLY A 59 -14.34 -5.10 10.05
C GLY A 59 -15.71 -4.85 9.41
N LYS A 60 -15.81 -3.93 8.44
CA LYS A 60 -17.04 -3.66 7.67
C LYS A 60 -16.90 -4.06 6.20
N ASP A 61 -15.92 -3.48 5.52
CA ASP A 61 -15.64 -3.76 4.10
C ASP A 61 -14.27 -4.40 3.89
N TYR A 62 -13.35 -4.23 4.84
CA TYR A 62 -11.99 -4.75 4.77
C TYR A 62 -11.63 -5.63 5.98
N LEU A 63 -10.77 -6.62 5.76
CA LEU A 63 -10.09 -7.35 6.81
C LEU A 63 -9.06 -6.46 7.53
N PRO A 64 -8.60 -6.85 8.74
CA PRO A 64 -7.46 -6.22 9.38
C PRO A 64 -6.26 -6.15 8.42
N PRO A 65 -5.52 -5.03 8.40
CA PRO A 65 -4.39 -4.86 7.48
C PRO A 65 -3.32 -5.92 7.72
N ALA A 66 -2.80 -6.49 6.64
CA ALA A 66 -1.70 -7.44 6.68
C ALA A 66 -0.48 -6.88 5.93
N VAL A 67 0.70 -7.02 6.53
CA VAL A 67 1.97 -6.70 5.85
C VAL A 67 2.33 -7.86 4.92
N ARG A 68 2.64 -7.56 3.67
CA ARG A 68 3.09 -8.53 2.67
C ARG A 68 4.38 -8.08 2.03
N GLY A 69 5.28 -9.02 1.76
CA GLY A 69 6.39 -8.78 0.85
C GLY A 69 5.85 -8.56 -0.56
N ARG A 70 6.28 -7.51 -1.25
CA ARG A 70 6.01 -7.32 -2.67
C ARG A 70 6.90 -8.29 -3.43
N ASN A 71 6.42 -9.53 -3.58
CA ASN A 71 7.09 -10.54 -4.41
C ASN A 71 7.11 -10.02 -5.86
N SER A 72 8.28 -9.62 -6.33
CA SER A 72 8.57 -9.45 -7.75
C SER A 72 8.59 -10.84 -8.38
N HIS A 73 7.51 -11.23 -9.06
CA HIS A 73 7.57 -12.31 -10.05
C HIS A 73 7.93 -11.72 -11.41
#